data_AF-K2CVF6-F1
#
_entry.id   AF-K2CVF6-F1
#
_cell.length_a   1.000
_cell.length_b   1.000
_cell.length_c   1.000
_cell.angle_alpha   90.00
_cell.angle_beta   90.00
_cell.angle_gamma   90.00
#
_symmetry.space_group_name_H-M   'P 1'
#
loop_
_entity.id
_entity.type
_entity.pdbx_description
1 polymer ?
#
loop_
_entity_poly.entity_id
_entity_poly.type
_entity_poly.pdbx_seq_one_letter_code
_entity_poly.pdbx_strand_id
1 'polypeptide(L)'
;MEHNITSEWDFLYNKAHNEYLNYLATTGIIGFGTYMIVIGVFILWSIKYYVLSIKGKDIKTHNTYYLLLTTSLLASYISYLIYNFFLFSVVIIAVFFYLFPALVFVATESTSILNLPKKLYPIRYTLYAIIYRRPFYTQAAKGIVAFLTLFFLYSLFQLWYADTLFAKGERAQDAGNPGAAYDLLAFASILNKGEPFYRSELAFAAAQAAAALKETDATLSGQLKDEANLHTEKVLKENPRNVSYLRTAVRTYFELSLIDNAFTDKALQALDKSIRLAPTDPKLLYNKALILESIGKKDESIETLRQTLKLKPNYLEAVAQLQEATKSGDAK
;
A
#
# COMPACT_ATOMS: atom_id res chain seq x y z
N MET A 1 -9.76 12.52 18.41
CA MET A 1 -9.09 12.93 19.66
C MET A 1 -8.92 11.76 20.62
N GLU A 2 -9.92 10.90 20.86
CA GLU A 2 -9.76 9.71 21.73
C GLU A 2 -8.62 8.78 21.30
N HIS A 3 -8.45 8.55 20.00
CA HIS A 3 -7.33 7.79 19.44
C HIS A 3 -5.95 8.30 19.90
N ASN A 4 -5.79 9.61 20.15
CA ASN A 4 -4.50 10.23 20.48
C ASN A 4 -3.93 9.80 21.84
N ILE A 5 -4.78 9.23 22.69
CA ILE A 5 -4.44 8.76 24.04
C ILE A 5 -4.00 7.29 24.02
N THR A 6 -4.26 6.57 22.94
CA THR A 6 -3.89 5.16 22.78
C THR A 6 -2.40 5.01 22.43
N SER A 7 -1.87 3.78 22.56
CA SER A 7 -0.53 3.43 22.06
C SER A 7 -0.43 3.48 20.53
N GLU A 8 -1.56 3.41 19.83
CA GLU A 8 -1.63 3.33 18.36
C GLU A 8 -1.80 4.69 17.68
N TRP A 9 -1.71 5.79 18.45
CA TRP A 9 -2.04 7.14 18.00
C TRP A 9 -1.28 7.62 16.74
N ASP A 10 -0.06 7.13 16.51
CA ASP A 10 0.81 7.51 15.39
C ASP A 10 0.59 6.64 14.12
N PHE A 11 -0.31 5.65 14.17
CA PHE A 11 -0.66 4.86 12.99
C PHE A 11 -1.70 5.58 12.12
N LEU A 12 -1.42 5.63 10.81
CA LEU A 12 -2.35 6.10 9.79
C LEU A 12 -3.05 4.90 9.16
N TYR A 13 -4.33 4.68 9.48
CA TYR A 13 -5.13 3.66 8.82
C TYR A 13 -5.56 4.14 7.43
N ASN A 14 -4.95 3.55 6.39
CA ASN A 14 -5.23 3.88 4.98
C ASN A 14 -6.18 2.86 4.31
N LYS A 15 -6.68 1.88 5.07
CA LYS A 15 -7.54 0.79 4.57
C LYS A 15 -8.64 0.50 5.58
N ALA A 16 -9.84 0.18 5.08
CA ALA A 16 -10.92 -0.32 5.92
C ALA A 16 -10.53 -1.66 6.54
N HIS A 17 -10.78 -1.84 7.84
CA HIS A 17 -10.49 -3.11 8.52
C HIS A 17 -11.30 -4.27 7.93
N ASN A 18 -12.47 -3.96 7.38
CA ASN A 18 -13.33 -4.92 6.70
C ASN A 18 -12.91 -5.06 5.23
N GLU A 19 -12.48 -6.27 4.84
CA GLU A 19 -11.99 -6.53 3.49
C GLU A 19 -13.08 -6.38 2.42
N TYR A 20 -14.34 -6.69 2.75
CA TYR A 20 -15.46 -6.54 1.82
C TYR A 20 -15.72 -5.07 1.49
N LEU A 21 -15.67 -4.22 2.51
CA LEU A 21 -15.78 -2.78 2.33
C LEU A 21 -14.58 -2.24 1.55
N ASN A 22 -13.38 -2.78 1.79
CA ASN A 22 -12.18 -2.46 1.03
C ASN A 22 -12.33 -2.83 -0.46
N TYR A 23 -12.77 -4.05 -0.79
CA TYR A 23 -13.02 -4.46 -2.18
C TYR A 23 -14.08 -3.59 -2.84
N LEU A 24 -15.17 -3.26 -2.13
CA LEU A 24 -16.21 -2.38 -2.66
C LEU A 24 -15.68 -0.97 -2.94
N ALA A 25 -14.88 -0.41 -2.04
CA ALA A 25 -14.31 0.93 -2.20
C ALA A 25 -13.25 1.00 -3.32
N THR A 26 -12.45 -0.06 -3.50
CA THR A 26 -11.32 -0.06 -4.44
C THR A 26 -11.67 -0.58 -5.83
N THR A 27 -12.60 -1.53 -5.93
CA THR A 27 -12.97 -2.18 -7.20
C THR A 27 -14.40 -1.86 -7.66
N GLY A 28 -15.15 -1.12 -6.84
CA GLY A 28 -16.54 -0.79 -7.10
C GLY A 28 -17.47 -2.01 -7.05
N ILE A 29 -18.72 -1.80 -7.49
CA ILE A 29 -19.76 -2.84 -7.52
C ILE A 29 -19.36 -4.03 -8.40
N ILE A 30 -18.65 -3.81 -9.50
CA ILE A 30 -18.30 -4.88 -10.45
C ILE A 30 -17.27 -5.82 -9.83
N GLY A 31 -16.17 -5.28 -9.29
CA GLY A 31 -15.14 -6.12 -8.67
C GLY A 31 -15.63 -6.78 -7.39
N PHE A 32 -16.33 -6.04 -6.53
CA PHE A 32 -16.97 -6.60 -5.35
C PHE A 32 -18.00 -7.68 -5.70
N GLY A 33 -18.85 -7.43 -6.69
CA GLY A 33 -19.83 -8.42 -7.16
C GLY A 33 -19.17 -9.69 -7.68
N THR A 34 -18.08 -9.56 -8.43
CA THR A 34 -17.29 -10.70 -8.92
C THR A 34 -16.69 -11.50 -7.75
N TYR A 35 -16.13 -10.82 -6.75
CA TYR A 35 -15.59 -11.43 -5.54
C TYR A 35 -16.67 -12.22 -4.78
N MET A 36 -17.85 -11.63 -4.60
CA MET A 36 -18.99 -12.29 -3.93
C MET A 36 -19.55 -13.48 -4.73
N ILE A 37 -19.53 -13.42 -6.06
CA ILE A 37 -19.94 -14.54 -6.91
C ILE A 37 -19.00 -15.73 -6.71
N VAL A 38 -17.68 -15.52 -6.66
CA VAL A 38 -16.71 -16.61 -6.41
C VAL A 38 -17.00 -17.29 -5.06
N ILE A 39 -17.20 -16.50 -4.01
CA ILE A 39 -17.58 -17.00 -2.68
C ILE A 39 -18.86 -17.83 -2.74
N GLY A 40 -19.92 -17.24 -3.32
CA GLY A 40 -21.23 -17.87 -3.40
C GLY A 40 -21.21 -19.18 -4.19
N VAL A 41 -20.51 -19.20 -5.32
CA VAL A 41 -20.37 -20.42 -6.15
C VAL A 41 -19.70 -21.54 -5.37
N PHE A 42 -18.59 -21.26 -4.68
CA PHE A 42 -17.87 -22.31 -3.94
C PHE A 42 -18.70 -22.85 -2.75
N ILE A 43 -19.36 -21.96 -2.00
CA ILE A 43 -20.21 -22.35 -0.87
C ILE A 43 -21.41 -23.18 -1.35
N LEU A 44 -22.15 -22.69 -2.34
CA LEU A 44 -23.33 -23.39 -2.88
C LEU A 44 -22.95 -24.73 -3.50
N TRP A 45 -21.82 -24.79 -4.20
CA TRP A 45 -21.30 -26.03 -4.75
C TRP A 45 -20.97 -27.04 -3.65
N SER A 46 -20.26 -26.61 -2.60
CA SER A 46 -19.85 -27.48 -1.49
C SER A 46 -21.04 -28.01 -0.70
N ILE A 47 -22.05 -27.17 -0.46
CA ILE A 47 -23.31 -27.59 0.17
C ILE A 47 -24.05 -28.59 -0.72
N LYS A 48 -24.15 -28.33 -2.03
CA LYS A 48 -24.79 -29.24 -2.97
C LYS A 48 -24.08 -30.60 -3.01
N TYR A 49 -22.74 -30.59 -3.04
CA TYR A 49 -21.92 -31.80 -3.00
C TYR A 49 -22.20 -32.63 -1.74
N TYR A 50 -22.22 -31.98 -0.57
CA TYR A 50 -22.57 -32.61 0.71
C TYR A 50 -23.96 -33.25 0.69
N VAL A 51 -24.98 -32.52 0.22
CA VAL A 51 -26.37 -33.02 0.17
C VAL A 51 -26.51 -34.21 -0.80
N LEU A 52 -25.82 -34.18 -1.95
CA LEU A 52 -25.86 -35.28 -2.92
C LEU A 52 -25.14 -36.53 -2.41
N SER A 53 -24.02 -36.34 -1.71
CA SER A 53 -23.22 -37.40 -1.07
C SER A 53 -24.04 -38.18 -0.04
N ILE A 54 -24.75 -37.48 0.85
CA ILE A 54 -25.59 -38.11 1.89
C ILE A 54 -26.81 -38.81 1.29
N LYS A 55 -27.38 -38.27 0.21
CA LYS A 55 -28.55 -38.89 -0.46
C LYS A 55 -28.17 -40.13 -1.31
N GLY A 56 -26.90 -40.54 -1.33
CA GLY A 56 -26.44 -41.75 -2.01
C GLY A 56 -26.64 -41.73 -3.53
N LYS A 57 -26.77 -40.55 -4.15
CA LYS A 57 -27.17 -40.42 -5.56
C LYS A 57 -26.03 -40.59 -6.57
N ASP A 58 -24.76 -40.58 -6.13
CA ASP A 58 -23.60 -40.65 -7.03
C ASP A 58 -22.42 -41.40 -6.36
N ILE A 59 -21.86 -42.39 -7.07
CA ILE A 59 -20.80 -43.30 -6.60
C ILE A 59 -19.51 -42.53 -6.26
N LYS A 60 -19.18 -41.45 -6.99
CA LYS A 60 -18.01 -40.60 -6.67
C LYS A 60 -18.23 -39.73 -5.42
N THR A 61 -19.47 -39.36 -5.14
CA THR A 61 -19.81 -38.55 -3.95
C THR A 61 -19.88 -39.36 -2.66
N HIS A 62 -19.98 -40.69 -2.74
CA HIS A 62 -20.11 -41.55 -1.56
C HIS A 62 -18.76 -41.89 -0.88
N ASN A 63 -17.65 -41.35 -1.37
CA ASN A 63 -16.35 -41.55 -0.76
C ASN A 63 -16.18 -40.61 0.46
N THR A 64 -16.17 -41.22 1.65
CA THR A 64 -16.07 -40.54 2.96
C THR A 64 -14.87 -39.60 3.06
N TYR A 65 -13.75 -39.91 2.40
CA TYR A 65 -12.55 -39.08 2.44
C TYR A 65 -12.76 -37.74 1.73
N TYR A 66 -13.36 -37.74 0.54
CA TYR A 66 -13.61 -36.50 -0.22
C TYR A 66 -14.71 -35.65 0.42
N LEU A 67 -15.70 -36.29 1.04
CA LEU A 67 -16.73 -35.59 1.82
C LEU A 67 -16.11 -34.87 3.03
N LEU A 68 -15.25 -35.57 3.78
CA LEU A 68 -14.54 -34.98 4.92
C LEU A 68 -13.62 -33.83 4.46
N LEU A 69 -12.85 -34.02 3.39
CA LEU A 69 -11.98 -32.98 2.84
C LEU A 69 -12.79 -31.74 2.42
N THR A 70 -13.87 -31.92 1.66
CA THR A 70 -14.71 -30.83 1.16
C THR A 70 -15.36 -30.05 2.30
N THR A 71 -15.89 -30.74 3.31
CA THR A 71 -16.51 -30.11 4.48
C THR A 71 -15.48 -29.38 5.34
N SER A 72 -14.29 -29.95 5.51
CA SER A 72 -13.19 -29.32 6.25
C SER A 72 -12.69 -28.07 5.55
N LEU A 73 -12.48 -28.11 4.23
CA LEU A 73 -12.04 -26.96 3.45
C LEU A 73 -13.14 -25.89 3.34
N LEU A 74 -14.42 -26.27 3.30
CA LEU A 74 -15.52 -25.32 3.39
C LEU A 74 -15.54 -24.61 4.76
N ALA A 75 -15.35 -25.35 5.86
CA ALA A 75 -15.29 -24.76 7.19
C ALA A 75 -14.09 -23.79 7.32
N SER A 76 -12.91 -24.17 6.82
CA SER A 76 -11.73 -23.31 6.75
C SER A 76 -11.99 -22.06 5.89
N TYR A 77 -12.69 -22.21 4.76
CA TYR A 77 -13.04 -21.09 3.90
C TYR A 77 -14.02 -20.12 4.58
N ILE A 78 -15.04 -20.63 5.29
CA ILE A 78 -15.94 -19.79 6.08
C ILE A 78 -15.18 -19.06 7.19
N SER A 79 -14.26 -19.75 7.88
CA SER A 79 -13.40 -19.13 8.89
C SER A 79 -12.54 -18.01 8.29
N TYR A 80 -11.98 -18.21 7.09
CA TYR A 80 -11.27 -17.18 6.33
C TYR A 80 -12.18 -15.97 6.02
N LEU A 81 -13.42 -16.21 5.59
CA LEU A 81 -14.36 -15.14 5.26
C LEU A 81 -14.77 -14.31 6.47
N ILE A 82 -14.93 -14.96 7.63
CA ILE A 82 -15.18 -14.29 8.92
C ILE A 82 -13.95 -13.48 9.32
N TYR A 83 -12.75 -14.07 9.22
CA TYR A 83 -11.50 -13.39 9.52
C TYR A 83 -11.37 -12.09 8.70
N ASN A 84 -11.59 -12.13 7.39
CA ASN A 84 -11.55 -10.94 6.54
C ASN A 84 -12.66 -9.91 6.81
N PHE A 85 -13.74 -10.31 7.49
CA PHE A 85 -14.80 -9.36 7.87
C PHE A 85 -14.41 -8.55 9.11
N PHE A 86 -13.80 -9.20 10.10
CA PHE A 86 -13.52 -8.61 11.42
C PHE A 86 -12.06 -8.19 11.63
N LEU A 87 -11.12 -8.85 10.95
CA LEU A 87 -9.67 -8.66 11.11
C LEU A 87 -9.02 -8.21 9.79
N PHE A 88 -7.75 -7.80 9.90
CA PHE A 88 -6.95 -7.37 8.76
C PHE A 88 -6.55 -8.54 7.87
N SER A 89 -6.84 -8.43 6.58
CA SER A 89 -6.34 -9.40 5.61
C SER A 89 -4.82 -9.30 5.47
N VAL A 90 -4.14 -10.45 5.58
CA VAL A 90 -2.69 -10.58 5.38
C VAL A 90 -2.44 -11.36 4.09
N VAL A 91 -1.37 -11.03 3.36
CA VAL A 91 -1.06 -11.61 2.04
C VAL A 91 -1.12 -13.14 2.03
N ILE A 92 -0.56 -13.79 3.06
CA ILE A 92 -0.52 -15.25 3.14
C ILE A 92 -1.92 -15.87 3.24
N ILE A 93 -2.84 -15.18 3.91
CA ILE A 93 -4.23 -15.62 4.10
C ILE A 93 -5.00 -15.46 2.79
N ALA A 94 -4.70 -14.42 2.00
CA ALA A 94 -5.33 -14.18 0.70
C ALA A 94 -5.11 -15.32 -0.31
N VAL A 95 -3.99 -16.06 -0.23
CA VAL A 95 -3.73 -17.22 -1.08
C VAL A 95 -4.78 -18.33 -0.88
N PHE A 96 -5.24 -18.51 0.36
CA PHE A 96 -6.24 -19.52 0.70
C PHE A 96 -7.60 -19.29 0.04
N PHE A 97 -7.92 -18.04 -0.31
CA PHE A 97 -9.13 -17.70 -1.03
C PHE A 97 -9.27 -18.48 -2.34
N TYR A 98 -8.16 -18.63 -3.06
CA TYR A 98 -8.13 -19.34 -4.34
C TYR A 98 -7.75 -20.81 -4.15
N LEU A 99 -6.89 -21.10 -3.16
CA LEU A 99 -6.36 -22.44 -2.97
C LEU A 99 -7.42 -23.42 -2.44
N PHE A 100 -8.28 -23.04 -1.50
CA PHE A 100 -9.28 -23.98 -0.96
C PHE A 100 -10.27 -24.45 -2.03
N PRO A 101 -10.91 -23.56 -2.83
CA PRO A 101 -11.75 -24.01 -3.94
C PRO A 101 -10.99 -24.86 -4.96
N ALA A 102 -9.76 -24.48 -5.31
CA ALA A 102 -8.95 -25.23 -6.26
C ALA A 102 -8.64 -26.66 -5.77
N LEU A 103 -8.23 -26.82 -4.51
CA LEU A 103 -7.97 -28.13 -3.91
C LEU A 103 -9.21 -29.02 -3.92
N VAL A 104 -10.37 -28.48 -3.53
CA VAL A 104 -11.64 -29.22 -3.55
C VAL A 104 -11.99 -29.67 -4.97
N PHE A 105 -11.95 -28.76 -5.95
CA PHE A 105 -12.34 -29.08 -7.32
C PHE A 105 -11.40 -30.07 -8.00
N VAL A 106 -10.10 -29.99 -7.71
CA VAL A 106 -9.10 -30.97 -8.19
C VAL A 106 -9.31 -32.32 -7.53
N ALA A 107 -9.43 -32.36 -6.20
CA ALA A 107 -9.57 -33.62 -5.45
C ALA A 107 -10.84 -34.39 -5.80
N THR A 108 -11.95 -33.69 -6.02
CA THR A 108 -13.24 -34.30 -6.36
C THR A 108 -13.42 -34.55 -7.86
N GLU A 109 -12.42 -34.25 -8.68
CA GLU A 109 -12.51 -34.25 -10.16
C GLU A 109 -13.74 -33.49 -10.68
N SER A 110 -14.23 -32.53 -9.91
CA SER A 110 -15.50 -31.84 -10.17
C SER A 110 -15.34 -30.68 -11.13
N THR A 111 -14.17 -30.55 -11.76
CA THR A 111 -13.92 -29.68 -12.91
C THR A 111 -14.66 -30.22 -14.14
N SER A 112 -15.98 -30.39 -14.02
CA SER A 112 -16.83 -30.61 -15.16
C SER A 112 -16.70 -29.40 -16.08
N ILE A 113 -16.46 -29.64 -17.37
CA ILE A 113 -16.37 -28.58 -18.37
C ILE A 113 -17.67 -27.76 -18.28
N LEU A 114 -17.56 -26.45 -18.01
CA LEU A 114 -18.68 -25.55 -17.73
C LEU A 114 -19.89 -25.87 -18.64
N ASN A 115 -20.95 -26.47 -18.09
CA ASN A 115 -22.20 -26.67 -18.82
C ASN A 115 -22.91 -25.32 -18.90
N LEU A 116 -22.40 -24.48 -19.79
CA LEU A 116 -22.95 -23.19 -20.14
C LEU A 116 -24.44 -23.36 -20.49
N PRO A 117 -25.32 -22.43 -20.09
CA PRO A 117 -26.71 -22.45 -20.49
C PRO A 117 -26.84 -22.57 -22.00
N LYS A 118 -27.91 -23.24 -22.49
CA LYS A 118 -28.06 -23.59 -23.91
C LYS A 118 -27.79 -22.45 -24.91
N LYS A 119 -28.07 -21.22 -24.51
CA LYS A 119 -27.83 -19.98 -25.28
C LYS A 119 -26.35 -19.64 -25.50
N LEU A 120 -25.44 -20.09 -24.64
CA LEU A 120 -24.00 -19.82 -24.70
C LEU A 120 -23.19 -20.98 -25.31
N TYR A 121 -23.83 -22.12 -25.64
CA TYR A 121 -23.18 -23.22 -26.38
C TYR A 121 -22.53 -22.80 -27.72
N PRO A 122 -23.10 -21.88 -28.53
CA PRO A 122 -22.47 -21.48 -29.79
C PRO A 122 -21.09 -20.85 -29.59
N ILE A 123 -20.94 -20.02 -28.56
CA ILE A 123 -19.69 -19.32 -28.24
C ILE A 123 -18.62 -20.33 -27.78
N ARG A 124 -18.98 -21.25 -26.88
CA ARG A 124 -18.06 -22.31 -26.42
C ARG A 124 -17.63 -23.23 -27.55
N TYR A 125 -18.57 -23.69 -28.37
CA TYR A 125 -18.27 -24.57 -29.50
C TYR A 125 -17.35 -23.87 -30.50
N THR A 126 -17.59 -22.59 -30.78
CA THR A 126 -16.75 -21.80 -31.69
C THR A 126 -15.33 -21.65 -31.15
N LEU A 127 -15.14 -21.26 -29.88
CA LEU A 127 -13.82 -21.12 -29.27
C LEU A 127 -13.06 -22.45 -29.18
N TYR A 128 -13.72 -23.51 -28.72
CA TYR A 128 -13.12 -24.84 -28.61
C TYR A 128 -12.76 -25.41 -29.98
N ALA A 129 -13.68 -25.30 -30.96
CA ALA A 129 -13.45 -25.75 -32.32
C ALA A 129 -12.34 -24.94 -33.02
N ILE A 130 -12.14 -23.66 -32.69
CA ILE A 130 -11.03 -22.85 -33.20
C ILE A 130 -9.71 -23.27 -32.57
N ILE A 131 -9.62 -23.35 -31.24
CA ILE A 131 -8.37 -23.62 -30.52
C ILE A 131 -7.86 -25.05 -30.81
N TYR A 132 -8.76 -26.03 -30.86
CA TYR A 132 -8.40 -27.43 -31.10
C TYR A 132 -8.53 -27.86 -32.56
N ARG A 133 -8.84 -26.92 -33.49
CA ARG A 133 -8.98 -27.20 -34.92
C ARG A 133 -7.71 -27.76 -35.53
N ARG A 134 -6.56 -27.25 -35.09
CA ARG A 134 -5.24 -27.58 -35.62
C ARG A 134 -4.26 -27.72 -34.46
N PRO A 135 -3.31 -28.68 -34.55
CA PRO A 135 -2.29 -28.88 -33.51
C PRO A 135 -1.49 -27.59 -33.25
N PHE A 136 -1.26 -26.77 -34.28
CA PHE A 136 -0.60 -25.47 -34.16
C PHE A 136 -1.30 -24.51 -33.18
N TYR A 137 -2.64 -24.38 -33.25
CA TYR A 137 -3.37 -23.45 -32.36
C TYR A 137 -3.31 -23.86 -30.90
N THR A 138 -3.30 -25.17 -30.62
CA THR A 138 -3.11 -25.68 -29.26
C THR A 138 -1.70 -25.40 -28.72
N GLN A 139 -0.67 -25.53 -29.57
CA GLN A 139 0.71 -25.20 -29.20
C GLN A 139 0.90 -23.70 -29.01
N ALA A 140 0.28 -22.88 -29.88
CA ALA A 140 0.28 -21.43 -29.74
C ALA A 140 -0.40 -20.98 -28.43
N ALA A 141 -1.56 -21.56 -28.09
CA ALA A 141 -2.24 -21.27 -26.83
C ALA A 141 -1.38 -21.61 -25.60
N LYS A 142 -0.72 -22.79 -25.60
CA LYS A 142 0.24 -23.17 -24.54
C LYS A 142 1.42 -22.21 -24.47
N GLY A 143 1.97 -21.82 -25.62
CA GLY A 143 3.06 -20.84 -25.72
C GLY A 143 2.67 -19.48 -25.15
N ILE A 144 1.46 -19.00 -25.44
CA ILE A 144 0.92 -17.76 -24.87
C ILE A 144 0.82 -17.86 -23.35
N VAL A 145 0.25 -18.95 -22.82
CA VAL A 145 0.14 -19.15 -21.36
C VAL A 145 1.52 -19.18 -20.70
N ALA A 146 2.48 -19.91 -21.27
CA ALA A 146 3.85 -19.98 -20.76
C ALA A 146 4.54 -18.60 -20.79
N PHE A 147 4.40 -17.87 -21.90
CA PHE A 147 4.93 -16.51 -22.04
C PHE A 147 4.33 -15.55 -21.01
N LEU A 148 2.99 -15.54 -20.85
CA LEU A 148 2.32 -14.70 -19.85
C LEU A 148 2.77 -15.05 -18.43
N THR A 149 2.95 -16.34 -18.14
CA THR A 149 3.45 -16.79 -16.84
C THR A 149 4.85 -16.25 -16.57
N LEU A 150 5.78 -16.39 -17.53
CA LEU A 150 7.14 -15.86 -17.40
C LEU A 150 7.15 -14.32 -17.32
N PHE A 151 6.28 -13.66 -18.08
CA PHE A 151 6.12 -12.21 -18.03
C PHE A 151 5.67 -11.73 -16.63
N PHE A 152 4.65 -12.36 -16.03
CA PHE A 152 4.21 -12.00 -14.69
C PHE A 152 5.24 -12.34 -13.62
N LEU A 153 5.97 -13.46 -13.74
CA LEU A 153 7.07 -13.79 -12.83
C LEU A 153 8.21 -12.76 -12.92
N TYR A 154 8.54 -12.32 -14.14
CA TYR A 154 9.53 -11.26 -14.35
C TYR A 154 9.07 -9.93 -13.74
N SER A 155 7.80 -9.54 -13.95
CA SER A 155 7.22 -8.34 -13.34
C SER A 155 7.25 -8.38 -11.81
N LEU A 156 6.92 -9.54 -11.22
CA LEU A 156 7.01 -9.74 -9.76
C LEU A 156 8.46 -9.64 -9.27
N PHE A 157 9.42 -10.22 -10.00
CA PHE A 157 10.83 -10.11 -9.67
C PHE A 157 11.33 -8.66 -9.74
N GLN A 158 10.92 -7.89 -10.77
CA GLN A 158 11.28 -6.48 -10.87
C GLN A 158 10.75 -5.66 -9.68
N LEU A 159 9.50 -5.90 -9.27
CA LEU A 159 8.92 -5.25 -8.09
C LEU A 159 9.67 -5.61 -6.81
N TRP A 160 9.92 -6.90 -6.58
CA TRP A 160 10.71 -7.36 -5.43
C TRP A 160 12.12 -6.76 -5.40
N TYR A 161 12.77 -6.67 -6.56
CA TYR A 161 14.10 -6.09 -6.68
C TYR A 161 14.08 -4.58 -6.41
N ALA A 162 13.06 -3.86 -6.90
CA ALA A 162 12.83 -2.46 -6.61
C ALA A 162 12.65 -2.23 -5.10
N ASP A 163 11.80 -3.00 -4.43
CA ASP A 163 11.57 -2.93 -2.97
C ASP A 163 12.86 -3.22 -2.19
N THR A 164 13.65 -4.19 -2.67
CA THR A 164 14.93 -4.55 -2.04
C THR A 164 15.94 -3.40 -2.14
N LEU A 165 16.00 -2.71 -3.28
CA LEU A 165 16.85 -1.52 -3.44
C LEU A 165 16.33 -0.35 -2.61
N PHE A 166 15.02 -0.14 -2.61
CA PHE A 166 14.36 0.91 -1.83
C PHE A 166 14.69 0.77 -0.33
N ALA A 167 14.49 -0.41 0.24
CA ALA A 167 14.79 -0.68 1.64
C ALA A 167 16.29 -0.56 1.98
N LYS A 168 17.19 -0.79 1.01
CA LYS A 168 18.62 -0.51 1.18
C LYS A 168 18.90 1.00 1.15
N GLY A 169 18.19 1.74 0.30
CA GLY A 169 18.26 3.20 0.21
C GLY A 169 17.83 3.87 1.51
N GLU A 170 16.69 3.46 2.08
CA GLU A 170 16.23 3.95 3.39
C GLU A 170 17.26 3.68 4.50
N ARG A 171 17.85 2.48 4.55
CA ARG A 171 18.92 2.19 5.51
C ARG A 171 20.16 3.04 5.31
N ALA A 172 20.52 3.34 4.06
CA ALA A 172 21.65 4.24 3.78
C ALA A 172 21.34 5.66 4.23
N GLN A 173 20.08 6.09 4.12
CA GLN A 173 19.59 7.37 4.59
C GLN A 173 19.64 7.47 6.12
N ASP A 174 19.14 6.46 6.82
CA ASP A 174 19.21 6.36 8.28
C ASP A 174 20.65 6.32 8.80
N ALA A 175 21.57 5.75 8.00
CA ALA A 175 23.00 5.74 8.29
C ALA A 175 23.71 7.08 8.01
N GLY A 176 23.00 8.10 7.54
CA GLY A 176 23.57 9.41 7.21
C GLY A 176 24.42 9.42 5.94
N ASN A 177 24.18 8.50 5.00
CA ASN A 177 24.85 8.47 3.70
C ASN A 177 23.89 8.89 2.57
N PRO A 178 23.67 10.20 2.37
CA PRO A 178 22.65 10.69 1.45
C PRO A 178 22.98 10.41 -0.03
N GLY A 179 24.27 10.31 -0.40
CA GLY A 179 24.67 9.95 -1.77
C GLY A 179 24.29 8.53 -2.14
N ALA A 180 24.65 7.55 -1.29
CA ALA A 180 24.28 6.16 -1.51
C ALA A 180 22.76 5.94 -1.44
N ALA A 181 22.07 6.67 -0.56
CA ALA A 181 20.61 6.65 -0.48
C ALA A 181 19.98 7.13 -1.79
N TYR A 182 20.43 8.28 -2.31
CA TYR A 182 19.97 8.84 -3.58
C TYR A 182 20.16 7.85 -4.74
N ASP A 183 21.35 7.28 -4.89
CA ASP A 183 21.63 6.33 -5.98
C ASP A 183 20.68 5.11 -5.93
N LEU A 184 20.54 4.49 -4.75
CA LEU A 184 19.69 3.31 -4.57
C LEU A 184 18.21 3.63 -4.81
N LEU A 185 17.72 4.76 -4.31
CA LEU A 185 16.33 5.18 -4.47
C LEU A 185 16.04 5.63 -5.91
N ALA A 186 17.01 6.21 -6.62
CA ALA A 186 16.90 6.54 -8.03
C ALA A 186 16.72 5.27 -8.87
N PHE A 187 17.55 4.25 -8.64
CA PHE A 187 17.39 2.94 -9.30
C PHE A 187 16.05 2.28 -8.95
N ALA A 188 15.65 2.30 -7.68
CA ALA A 188 14.36 1.75 -7.24
C ALA A 188 13.18 2.45 -7.96
N SER A 189 13.22 3.78 -8.04
CA SER A 189 12.20 4.61 -8.71
C SER A 189 12.14 4.34 -10.21
N ILE A 190 13.28 4.07 -10.86
CA ILE A 190 13.32 3.69 -12.29
C ILE A 190 12.67 2.32 -12.53
N LEU A 191 12.84 1.37 -11.60
CA LEU A 191 12.22 0.04 -11.70
C LEU A 191 10.72 0.07 -11.45
N ASN A 192 10.24 0.98 -10.59
CA ASN A 192 8.81 1.14 -10.26
C ASN A 192 8.29 2.56 -10.51
N LYS A 193 8.38 3.03 -11.77
CA LYS A 193 8.07 4.42 -12.17
C LYS A 193 6.65 4.88 -11.86
N GLY A 194 5.72 3.94 -11.76
CA GLY A 194 4.29 4.19 -11.54
C GLY A 194 3.95 4.52 -10.10
N GLU A 195 4.84 4.23 -9.14
CA GLU A 195 4.56 4.36 -7.72
C GLU A 195 4.98 5.75 -7.20
N PRO A 196 4.02 6.62 -6.80
CA PRO A 196 4.35 7.98 -6.34
C PRO A 196 5.16 7.98 -5.04
N PHE A 197 5.01 6.95 -4.20
CA PHE A 197 5.77 6.81 -2.95
C PHE A 197 7.28 6.75 -3.21
N TYR A 198 7.70 5.97 -4.20
CA TYR A 198 9.11 5.86 -4.59
C TYR A 198 9.69 7.20 -5.05
N ARG A 199 8.91 7.94 -5.84
CA ARG A 199 9.30 9.29 -6.30
C ARG A 199 9.37 10.29 -5.14
N SER A 200 8.47 10.16 -4.15
CA SER A 200 8.44 11.02 -2.98
C SER A 200 9.68 10.85 -2.10
N GLU A 201 10.09 9.60 -1.82
CA GLU A 201 11.29 9.34 -1.02
C GLU A 201 12.58 9.60 -1.81
N LEU A 202 12.61 9.37 -3.13
CA LEU A 202 13.70 9.85 -3.98
C LEU A 202 13.88 11.37 -3.87
N ALA A 203 12.78 12.14 -3.91
CA ALA A 203 12.84 13.59 -3.77
C ALA A 203 13.44 14.02 -2.42
N PHE A 204 13.09 13.31 -1.35
CA PHE A 204 13.64 13.56 -0.02
C PHE A 204 15.15 13.22 0.04
N ALA A 205 15.57 12.08 -0.51
CA ALA A 205 16.98 11.71 -0.59
C ALA A 205 17.80 12.68 -1.46
N ALA A 206 17.24 13.14 -2.59
CA ALA A 206 17.86 14.17 -3.42
C ALA A 206 18.04 15.49 -2.65
N ALA A 207 17.06 15.91 -1.84
CA ALA A 207 17.19 17.10 -1.00
C ALA A 207 18.30 16.96 0.05
N GLN A 208 18.42 15.80 0.70
CA GLN A 208 19.51 15.56 1.65
C GLN A 208 20.88 15.51 0.97
N ALA A 209 20.98 14.89 -0.21
CA ALA A 209 22.20 14.89 -0.99
C ALA A 209 22.59 16.31 -1.45
N ALA A 210 21.61 17.11 -1.86
CA ALA A 210 21.82 18.53 -2.19
C ALA A 210 22.37 19.32 -0.99
N ALA A 211 21.80 19.11 0.20
CA ALA A 211 22.23 19.79 1.42
C ALA A 211 23.67 19.38 1.82
N ALA A 212 24.00 18.09 1.71
CA ALA A 212 25.34 17.58 1.99
C ALA A 212 26.41 18.10 1.03
N LEU A 213 26.03 18.36 -0.24
CA LEU A 213 26.95 18.84 -1.27
C LEU A 213 27.07 20.36 -1.34
N LYS A 214 26.27 21.11 -0.58
CA LYS A 214 26.17 22.57 -0.64
C LYS A 214 27.54 23.28 -0.65
N GLU A 215 28.46 22.81 0.21
CA GLU A 215 29.79 23.40 0.37
C GLU A 215 30.87 22.78 -0.53
N THR A 216 30.65 21.55 -1.03
CA THR A 216 31.67 20.78 -1.78
C THR A 216 31.46 20.81 -3.30
N ASP A 217 30.21 20.83 -3.76
CA ASP A 217 29.84 20.91 -5.17
C ASP A 217 28.51 21.67 -5.33
N ALA A 218 28.62 22.99 -5.45
CA ALA A 218 27.47 23.87 -5.60
C ALA A 218 26.66 23.59 -6.88
N THR A 219 27.28 23.06 -7.94
CA THR A 219 26.57 22.79 -9.20
C THR A 219 25.69 21.56 -9.05
N LEU A 220 26.25 20.46 -8.52
CA LEU A 220 25.50 19.24 -8.27
C LEU A 220 24.45 19.44 -7.18
N SER A 221 24.77 20.21 -6.13
CA SER A 221 23.81 20.61 -5.09
C SER A 221 22.60 21.35 -5.70
N GLY A 222 22.85 22.31 -6.60
CA GLY A 222 21.78 23.02 -7.32
C GLY A 222 20.90 22.10 -8.17
N GLN A 223 21.50 21.16 -8.90
CA GLN A 223 20.76 20.20 -9.73
C GLN A 223 19.87 19.29 -8.89
N LEU A 224 20.39 18.74 -7.79
CA LEU A 224 19.65 17.86 -6.88
C LEU A 224 18.54 18.62 -6.14
N LYS A 225 18.77 19.88 -5.76
CA LYS A 225 17.73 20.76 -5.20
C LYS A 225 16.55 20.92 -6.16
N ASP A 226 16.85 21.23 -7.42
CA ASP A 226 15.83 21.44 -8.44
C ASP A 226 15.07 20.14 -8.77
N GLU A 227 15.78 19.01 -8.83
CA GLU A 227 15.20 17.68 -8.99
C GLU A 227 14.26 17.31 -7.82
N ALA A 228 14.72 17.50 -6.58
CA ALA A 228 13.94 17.23 -5.38
C ALA A 228 12.63 18.03 -5.38
N ASN A 229 12.71 19.32 -5.69
CA ASN A 229 11.52 20.18 -5.80
C ASN A 229 10.59 19.72 -6.94
N LEU A 230 11.14 19.41 -8.12
CA LEU A 230 10.36 18.93 -9.27
C LEU A 230 9.59 17.65 -8.95
N HIS A 231 10.26 16.66 -8.34
CA HIS A 231 9.63 15.40 -7.97
C HIS A 231 8.58 15.59 -6.88
N THR A 232 8.85 16.41 -5.88
CA THR A 232 7.89 16.74 -4.81
C THR A 232 6.63 17.39 -5.38
N GLU A 233 6.76 18.46 -6.18
CA GLU A 233 5.62 19.16 -6.79
C GLU A 233 4.80 18.22 -7.69
N LYS A 234 5.47 17.32 -8.43
CA LYS A 234 4.80 16.33 -9.27
C LYS A 234 3.95 15.36 -8.43
N VAL A 235 4.50 14.81 -7.35
CA VAL A 235 3.76 13.91 -6.45
C VAL A 235 2.56 14.65 -5.83
N LEU A 236 2.74 15.89 -5.37
CA LEU A 236 1.69 16.68 -4.75
C LEU A 236 0.58 17.09 -5.75
N LYS A 237 0.93 17.32 -7.01
CA LYS A 237 -0.02 17.61 -8.08
C LYS A 237 -0.86 16.37 -8.42
N GLU A 238 -0.23 15.21 -8.53
CA GLU A 238 -0.90 13.93 -8.81
C GLU A 238 -1.77 13.48 -7.62
N ASN A 239 -1.37 13.80 -6.39
CA ASN A 239 -2.00 13.30 -5.16
C ASN A 239 -2.29 14.41 -4.13
N PRO A 240 -3.12 15.41 -4.45
CA PRO A 240 -3.21 16.65 -3.67
C PRO A 240 -3.85 16.50 -2.28
N ARG A 241 -4.49 15.37 -1.98
CA ARG A 241 -5.17 15.10 -0.70
C ARG A 241 -4.51 13.98 0.11
N ASN A 242 -3.34 13.48 -0.31
CA ASN A 242 -2.63 12.45 0.42
C ASN A 242 -1.75 13.09 1.50
N VAL A 243 -2.11 12.89 2.77
CA VAL A 243 -1.38 13.45 3.92
C VAL A 243 0.02 12.86 4.04
N SER A 244 0.23 11.60 3.68
CA SER A 244 1.56 10.96 3.72
C SER A 244 2.55 11.66 2.79
N TYR A 245 2.14 11.93 1.55
CA TYR A 245 3.00 12.64 0.60
C TYR A 245 3.22 14.11 0.98
N LEU A 246 2.22 14.76 1.59
CA LEU A 246 2.43 16.09 2.15
C LEU A 246 3.42 16.08 3.32
N ARG A 247 3.40 15.05 4.18
CA ARG A 247 4.41 14.88 5.26
C ARG A 247 5.81 14.68 4.69
N THR A 248 5.98 13.84 3.67
CA THR A 248 7.28 13.70 2.99
C THR A 248 7.69 15.02 2.34
N ALA A 249 6.78 15.74 1.68
CA ALA A 249 7.07 17.05 1.10
C ALA A 249 7.52 18.09 2.14
N VAL A 250 6.93 18.08 3.35
CA VAL A 250 7.38 18.94 4.46
C VAL A 250 8.83 18.62 4.82
N ARG A 251 9.19 17.34 4.96
CA ARG A 251 10.58 16.91 5.22
C ARG A 251 11.50 17.38 4.10
N THR A 252 11.13 17.16 2.84
CA THR A 252 11.91 17.57 1.67
C THR A 252 12.12 19.07 1.62
N TYR A 253 11.06 19.88 1.73
CA TYR A 253 11.19 21.34 1.71
C TYR A 253 11.96 21.88 2.91
N PHE A 254 11.85 21.24 4.07
CA PHE A 254 12.66 21.61 5.23
C PHE A 254 14.16 21.36 4.98
N GLU A 255 14.54 20.21 4.42
CA GLU A 255 15.95 19.96 4.03
C GLU A 255 16.44 20.97 2.98
N LEU A 256 15.61 21.30 1.99
CA LEU A 256 15.95 22.31 0.98
C LEU A 256 16.05 23.72 1.58
N SER A 257 15.36 24.00 2.69
CA SER A 257 15.44 25.30 3.37
C SER A 257 16.83 25.59 3.95
N LEU A 258 17.62 24.54 4.24
CA LEU A 258 19.02 24.67 4.67
C LEU A 258 19.92 25.20 3.54
N ILE A 259 19.48 25.07 2.30
CA ILE A 259 20.18 25.54 1.09
C ILE A 259 19.63 26.90 0.67
N ASP A 260 18.30 27.04 0.64
CA ASP A 260 17.59 28.22 0.13
C ASP A 260 16.34 28.51 0.98
N ASN A 261 16.35 29.65 1.66
CA ASN A 261 15.30 30.05 2.60
C ASN A 261 13.89 30.09 1.99
N ALA A 262 13.76 30.22 0.66
CA ALA A 262 12.46 30.21 -0.03
C ALA A 262 11.66 28.91 0.19
N PHE A 263 12.32 27.80 0.51
CA PHE A 263 11.66 26.52 0.77
C PHE A 263 11.01 26.44 2.15
N THR A 264 11.34 27.34 3.08
CA THR A 264 10.67 27.46 4.39
C THR A 264 9.16 27.68 4.21
N ASP A 265 8.78 28.60 3.33
CA ASP A 265 7.37 28.91 3.08
C ASP A 265 6.65 27.72 2.46
N LYS A 266 7.32 26.97 1.57
CA LYS A 266 6.76 25.74 1.00
C LYS A 266 6.55 24.66 2.06
N ALA A 267 7.50 24.49 2.98
CA ALA A 267 7.37 23.54 4.09
C ALA A 267 6.16 23.91 4.97
N LEU A 268 6.03 25.17 5.36
CA LEU A 268 4.89 25.64 6.17
C LEU A 268 3.56 25.51 5.42
N GLN A 269 3.50 25.84 4.12
CA GLN A 269 2.28 25.67 3.32
C GLN A 269 1.85 24.20 3.18
N ALA A 270 2.80 23.29 2.94
CA ALA A 270 2.55 21.85 2.88
C ALA A 270 2.07 21.32 4.24
N LEU A 271 2.63 21.85 5.33
CA LEU A 271 2.25 21.47 6.69
C LEU A 271 0.87 21.99 7.08
N ASP A 272 0.55 23.24 6.76
CA ASP A 272 -0.80 23.80 6.94
C ASP A 272 -1.84 23.03 6.13
N LYS A 273 -1.49 22.60 4.91
CA LYS A 273 -2.35 21.73 4.10
C LYS A 273 -2.53 20.36 4.75
N SER A 274 -1.48 19.78 5.33
CA SER A 274 -1.56 18.54 6.08
C SER A 274 -2.49 18.68 7.29
N ILE A 275 -2.34 19.76 8.08
CA ILE A 275 -3.17 20.05 9.25
C ILE A 275 -4.64 20.21 8.84
N ARG A 276 -4.94 20.87 7.72
CA ARG A 276 -6.33 20.97 7.22
C ARG A 276 -6.93 19.60 6.85
N LEU A 277 -6.14 18.68 6.33
CA LEU A 277 -6.59 17.35 5.94
C LEU A 277 -6.65 16.36 7.12
N ALA A 278 -5.81 16.54 8.13
CA ALA A 278 -5.75 15.72 9.34
C ALA A 278 -5.68 16.60 10.61
N PRO A 279 -6.76 17.34 10.95
CA PRO A 279 -6.72 18.35 12.02
C PRO A 279 -6.56 17.78 13.43
N THR A 280 -6.74 16.46 13.59
CA THR A 280 -6.60 15.78 14.89
C THR A 280 -5.26 15.09 15.06
N ASP A 281 -4.33 15.22 14.11
CA ASP A 281 -2.99 14.65 14.17
C ASP A 281 -2.03 15.60 14.91
N PRO A 282 -1.63 15.28 16.16
CA PRO A 282 -0.76 16.13 16.95
C PRO A 282 0.66 16.22 16.37
N LYS A 283 1.12 15.23 15.59
CA LYS A 283 2.47 15.21 15.01
C LYS A 283 2.67 16.32 13.99
N LEU A 284 1.61 16.70 13.27
CA LEU A 284 1.65 17.80 12.31
C LEU A 284 1.84 19.15 13.01
N LEU A 285 1.14 19.38 14.13
CA LEU A 285 1.32 20.58 14.94
C LEU A 285 2.69 20.60 15.61
N TYR A 286 3.15 19.46 16.13
CA TYR A 286 4.50 19.34 16.69
C TYR A 286 5.58 19.70 15.67
N ASN A 287 5.53 19.12 14.47
CA ASN A 287 6.47 19.44 13.41
C ASN A 287 6.39 20.92 12.99
N LYS A 288 5.20 21.54 13.06
CA LYS A 288 5.04 22.96 12.74
C LYS A 288 5.74 23.83 13.78
N ALA A 289 5.63 23.49 15.05
CA ALA A 289 6.36 24.17 16.10
C ALA A 289 7.88 24.09 15.90
N LEU A 290 8.41 22.92 15.56
CA LEU A 290 9.85 22.75 15.30
C LEU A 290 10.33 23.63 14.14
N ILE A 291 9.57 23.71 13.03
CA ILE A 291 9.93 24.57 11.89
C ILE A 291 9.82 26.05 12.26
N LEU A 292 8.79 26.45 13.02
CA LEU A 292 8.63 27.83 13.50
C LEU A 292 9.79 28.24 14.42
N GLU A 293 10.22 27.34 15.28
CA GLU A 293 11.38 27.55 16.14
C GLU A 293 12.67 27.70 15.34
N SER A 294 12.92 26.84 14.34
CA SER A 294 14.13 26.92 13.51
C SER A 294 14.26 28.22 12.73
N ILE A 295 13.13 28.91 12.46
CA ILE A 295 13.11 30.21 11.79
C ILE A 295 12.95 31.40 12.75
N GLY A 296 13.10 31.17 14.07
CA GLY A 296 13.10 32.20 15.09
C GLY A 296 11.71 32.70 15.51
N LYS A 297 10.62 32.10 15.02
CA LYS A 297 9.24 32.43 15.39
C LYS A 297 8.82 31.73 16.68
N LYS A 298 9.53 32.07 17.76
CA LYS A 298 9.44 31.39 19.05
C LYS A 298 8.05 31.44 19.69
N ASP A 299 7.38 32.59 19.68
CA ASP A 299 6.06 32.74 20.28
C ASP A 299 4.99 31.90 19.55
N GLU A 300 5.05 31.88 18.21
CA GLU A 300 4.18 31.04 17.38
C GLU A 300 4.46 29.55 17.63
N SER A 301 5.72 29.17 17.81
CA SER A 301 6.10 27.80 18.17
C SER A 301 5.52 27.37 19.52
N ILE A 302 5.67 28.20 20.57
CA ILE A 302 5.13 27.93 21.91
C ILE A 302 3.60 27.73 21.88
N GLU A 303 2.88 28.60 21.17
CA GLU A 303 1.43 28.45 21.04
C GLU A 303 1.06 27.18 20.27
N THR A 304 1.81 26.86 19.22
CA THR A 304 1.61 25.61 18.46
C THR A 304 1.88 24.37 19.32
N LEU A 305 2.92 24.37 20.16
CA LEU A 305 3.20 23.29 21.12
C LEU A 305 2.08 23.12 22.14
N ARG A 306 1.48 24.22 22.63
CA ARG A 306 0.30 24.15 23.50
C ARG A 306 -0.88 23.52 22.78
N GLN A 307 -1.09 23.81 21.50
CA GLN A 307 -2.14 23.17 20.70
C GLN A 307 -1.86 21.67 20.48
N THR A 308 -0.62 21.28 20.23
CA THR A 308 -0.17 19.88 20.19
C THR A 308 -0.55 19.15 21.47
N LEU A 309 -0.25 19.74 22.63
CA LEU A 309 -0.55 19.13 23.94
C LEU A 309 -2.04 19.12 24.29
N LYS A 310 -2.86 20.01 23.72
CA LYS A 310 -4.33 19.91 23.80
C LYS A 310 -4.84 18.66 23.07
N LEU A 311 -4.25 18.32 21.92
CA LEU A 311 -4.61 17.11 21.16
C LEU A 311 -4.01 15.83 21.76
N LYS A 312 -2.83 15.92 22.37
CA LYS A 312 -2.13 14.82 23.00
C LYS A 312 -1.36 15.29 24.25
N PRO A 313 -1.99 15.25 25.44
CA PRO A 313 -1.36 15.74 26.67
C PRO A 313 -0.10 14.98 27.10
N ASN A 314 0.04 13.72 26.69
CA ASN A 314 1.17 12.86 27.02
C ASN A 314 2.21 12.76 25.88
N TYR A 315 2.30 13.77 25.00
CA TYR A 315 3.32 13.80 23.97
C TYR A 315 4.66 14.28 24.55
N LEU A 316 5.51 13.34 24.98
CA LEU A 316 6.73 13.61 25.73
C LEU A 316 7.67 14.60 25.02
N GLU A 317 7.85 14.42 23.72
CA GLU A 317 8.70 15.27 22.88
C GLU A 317 8.17 16.72 22.84
N ALA A 318 6.85 16.90 22.71
CA ALA A 318 6.24 18.23 22.73
C ALA A 318 6.32 18.89 24.12
N VAL A 319 6.22 18.11 25.20
CA VAL A 319 6.42 18.62 26.57
C VAL A 319 7.84 19.10 26.77
N ALA A 320 8.85 18.30 26.36
CA ALA A 320 10.25 18.66 26.47
C ALA A 320 10.57 19.94 25.68
N GLN A 321 10.11 20.02 24.43
CA GLN A 321 10.32 21.20 23.58
C GLN A 321 9.65 22.45 24.16
N LEU A 322 8.44 22.34 24.71
CA LEU A 322 7.77 23.49 25.33
C LEU A 322 8.52 23.99 26.58
N GLN A 323 9.07 23.08 27.38
CA GLN A 323 9.88 23.45 28.55
C GLN A 323 11.18 24.16 28.13
N GLU A 324 11.85 23.67 27.09
CA GLU A 324 13.07 24.29 26.56
C GLU A 324 12.79 25.69 25.97
N ALA A 325 11.72 25.81 25.17
CA ALA A 325 11.31 27.07 24.58
C ALA A 325 10.94 28.13 25.64
N THR A 326 10.25 27.73 26.72
CA THR A 326 9.86 28.68 27.79
C THR A 326 11.04 29.10 28.66
N LYS A 327 11.91 28.18 29.09
CA LYS A 327 13.11 28.50 29.89
C LYS A 327 14.05 29.49 29.21
N SER A 328 14.23 29.35 27.90
CA SER A 328 15.07 30.26 27.12
C SER A 328 14.41 31.64 26.89
N GLY A 329 13.12 31.81 27.23
CA GLY A 329 12.40 33.09 27.16
C GLY A 329 12.54 33.91 28.45
N ASP A 330 12.63 33.25 29.60
CA ASP A 330 12.74 33.90 30.92
C ASP A 330 14.17 34.38 31.28
N ALA A 331 15.17 34.06 30.44
CA ALA A 331 16.59 34.35 30.67
C ALA A 331 17.12 35.61 29.91
N LYS A 332 16.23 36.41 29.31
CA LYS A 332 16.53 37.70 28.68
C LYS A 332 15.77 38.81 29.39
#